data_AF-A0A6N8XH07-F1
#
_entry.id   AF-A0A6N8XH07-F1
#
_cell.length_a   1.000
_cell.length_b   1.000
_cell.length_c   1.000
_cell.angle_alpha   90.00
_cell.angle_beta   90.00
_cell.angle_gamma   90.00
#
_symmetry.space_group_name_H-M   'P 1'
#
loop_
_entity.id
_entity.type
_entity.pdbx_description
1 polymer ?
#
loop_
_entity_poly.entity_id
_entity_poly.type
_entity_poly.pdbx_seq_one_letter_code
_entity_poly.pdbx_strand_id
1 'polypeptide(L)' 'MAVDGLPGSFAVTLSVGIAGSAHGDKLEAFMARADAALYEAKAAGRDCVRVDRAPVSRGASRGL' A
#
# COMPACT_ATOMS: atom_id res chain seq x y z
N MET A 1 -4.94 -0.62 22.79
CA MET A 1 -5.54 -1.94 22.53
C MET A 1 -4.56 -2.98 23.02
N ALA A 2 -5.00 -3.90 23.88
CA ALA A 2 -4.17 -5.02 24.29
C ALA A 2 -4.32 -6.12 23.24
N VAL A 3 -3.20 -6.68 22.81
CA VAL A 3 -3.16 -7.89 21.99
C VAL A 3 -3.04 -9.07 22.95
N ASP A 4 -4.01 -9.98 22.91
CA ASP A 4 -4.04 -11.13 23.82
C ASP A 4 -2.73 -11.93 23.73
N GLY A 5 -2.16 -12.27 24.89
CA GLY A 5 -0.89 -12.98 25.00
C GLY A 5 0.37 -12.12 24.95
N LEU A 6 0.27 -10.79 24.85
CA LEU A 6 1.43 -9.88 24.87
C LEU A 6 1.42 -8.97 26.12
N PRO A 7 2.60 -8.53 26.60
CA PRO A 7 2.69 -7.62 27.74
C PRO A 7 1.93 -6.31 27.51
N GLY A 8 1.38 -5.71 28.57
CA GLY A 8 0.63 -4.44 28.48
C GLY A 8 1.44 -3.24 27.96
N SER A 9 2.78 -3.34 27.96
CA SER A 9 3.70 -2.34 27.39
C SER A 9 4.07 -2.61 25.92
N PHE A 10 3.50 -3.64 25.30
CA PHE A 10 3.82 -3.99 23.93
C PHE A 10 3.21 -2.98 22.95
N ALA A 11 4.06 -2.39 22.11
CA ALA A 11 3.67 -1.44 21.08
C ALA A 11 4.08 -1.96 19.70
N VAL A 12 3.19 -1.80 18.73
CA VAL A 12 3.46 -2.12 17.33
C VAL A 12 3.15 -0.93 16.45
N THR A 13 3.93 -0.81 15.39
CA THR A 13 3.78 0.19 14.33
C THR A 13 3.47 -0.52 13.03
N LEU A 14 2.84 0.18 12.09
CA LEU A 14 2.58 -0.34 10.75
C LEU A 14 3.35 0.51 9.73
N SER A 15 3.84 -0.15 8.68
CA SER A 15 4.27 0.53 7.45
C SER A 15 3.21 0.27 6.40
N VAL A 16 2.87 1.28 5.60
CA VAL A 16 1.76 1.20 4.64
C VAL A 16 2.22 1.70 3.28
N GLY A 17 1.93 0.93 2.23
CA GLY A 17 2.05 1.34 0.84
C GLY A 17 0.68 1.57 0.23
N ILE A 18 0.52 2.70 -0.47
CA ILE A 18 -0.73 3.09 -1.13
C ILE A 18 -0.46 3.26 -2.62
N ALA A 19 -1.36 2.74 -3.47
CA ALA A 19 -1.38 3.04 -4.89
C ALA A 19 -2.78 3.51 -5.32
N GLY A 20 -2.86 4.29 -6.38
CA GLY A 20 -4.13 4.62 -7.04
C GLY A 20 -4.54 3.50 -8.01
N SER A 21 -5.83 3.17 -8.06
CA SER A 21 -6.40 2.22 -9.03
C SER A 21 -7.19 2.94 -10.10
N ALA A 22 -7.06 2.51 -11.35
CA ALA A 22 -7.87 2.96 -12.46
C ALA A 22 -8.94 1.95 -12.85
N HIS A 23 -9.98 2.42 -13.54
CA HIS A 23 -10.87 1.51 -14.26
C HIS A 23 -10.06 0.75 -15.33
N GLY A 24 -10.16 -0.57 -15.34
CA GLY A 24 -9.40 -1.45 -16.24
C GLY A 24 -8.00 -1.84 -15.75
N ASP A 25 -7.56 -1.37 -14.58
CA ASP A 25 -6.31 -1.85 -13.99
C ASP A 25 -6.41 -3.34 -13.67
N LYS A 26 -5.35 -4.09 -14.00
CA LYS A 26 -5.18 -5.46 -13.51
C LYS A 26 -4.90 -5.41 -12.01
N LEU A 27 -5.60 -6.25 -11.25
CA LEU A 27 -5.46 -6.31 -9.80
C LEU A 27 -4.01 -6.59 -9.39
N GLU A 28 -3.32 -7.49 -10.08
CA GLU A 28 -1.94 -7.85 -9.79
C GLU A 28 -0.99 -6.65 -9.98
N ALA A 29 -1.19 -5.87 -11.05
CA ALA A 29 -0.39 -4.68 -11.30
C ALA A 29 -0.67 -3.58 -10.27
N PHE A 30 -1.93 -3.41 -9.85
CA PHE A 30 -2.30 -2.50 -8.78
C PHE A 30 -1.69 -2.90 -7.44
N MET A 31 -1.79 -4.18 -7.06
CA MET A 31 -1.21 -4.72 -5.83
C MET A 31 0.32 -4.60 -5.82
N ALA A 32 0.99 -4.88 -6.94
CA ALA A 32 2.43 -4.75 -7.05
C ALA A 32 2.91 -3.31 -6.78
N ARG A 33 2.17 -2.29 -7.24
CA ARG A 33 2.51 -0.88 -6.96
C ARG A 33 2.32 -0.53 -5.48
N ALA A 34 1.23 -1.01 -4.87
CA ALA A 34 1.01 -0.81 -3.43
C ALA A 34 2.10 -1.51 -2.60
N ASP A 35 2.50 -2.73 -2.96
CA ASP A 35 3.56 -3.47 -2.28
C ASP A 35 4.93 -2.81 -2.46
N ALA A 36 5.24 -2.30 -3.65
CA ALA A 36 6.46 -1.53 -3.87
C ALA A 36 6.53 -0.30 -2.94
N ALA A 37 5.46 0.48 -2.83
CA ALA A 37 5.38 1.59 -1.88
C ALA A 37 5.51 1.11 -0.42
N LEU A 38 4.93 -0.04 -0.06
CA LEU A 38 5.09 -0.62 1.27
C LEU A 38 6.57 -0.97 1.55
N TYR A 39 7.25 -1.52 0.56
CA TYR A 39 8.68 -1.85 0.68
C TYR A 39 9.53 -0.60 0.85
N GLU A 40 9.22 0.48 0.13
CA GLU A 40 9.86 1.79 0.34
C GLU A 40 9.63 2.32 1.76
N ALA A 41 8.42 2.17 2.31
CA ALA A 41 8.12 2.58 3.68
C ALA A 41 8.97 1.79 4.69
N LYS A 42 9.13 0.48 4.49
CA LYS A 42 10.00 -0.36 5.31
C LYS A 42 11.47 0.05 5.21
N ALA A 43 11.95 0.34 3.99
CA ALA A 43 13.32 0.77 3.75
C ALA A 43 13.63 2.15 4.34
N ALA A 44 12.64 3.05 4.39
CA ALA A 44 12.78 4.40 4.91
C ALA A 44 12.75 4.51 6.45
N GLY A 45 12.84 3.39 7.18
CA GLY A 45 12.86 3.37 8.64
C GLY A 45 11.58 2.85 9.30
N ARG A 46 10.61 2.34 8.52
CA ARG A 46 9.33 1.80 9.00
C ARG A 46 8.44 2.89 9.62
N ASP A 47 7.35 2.48 10.28
CA ASP A 47 6.35 3.37 10.93
C ASP A 47 5.94 4.59 10.09
N CYS A 48 5.73 4.37 8.79
CA CYS A 48 5.40 5.44 7.87
C CYS A 48 4.55 4.94 6.70
N VAL A 49 4.00 5.91 5.98
CA VAL A 49 3.19 5.71 4.79
C VAL A 49 3.97 6.18 3.56
N ARG A 50 3.98 5.38 2.51
CA ARG A 50 4.45 5.77 1.17
C ARG A 50 3.33 5.58 0.16
N VAL A 51 3.32 6.47 -0.83
CA VAL A 51 2.30 6.52 -1.87
C VAL A 51 3.01 6.40 -3.21
N ASP A 52 2.63 5.42 -4.01
CA ASP A 52 3.00 5.34 -5.40
C ASP A 52 2.48 6.59 -6.14
N ARG A 53 3.41 7.34 -6.74
CA ARG A 53 3.11 8.61 -7.44
C ARG A 53 2.94 8.41 -8.94
N ALA A 54 3.02 7.18 -9.43
CA ALA A 54 2.79 6.92 -10.85
C ALA A 54 1.38 7.40 -11.26
N PRO A 55 1.25 8.04 -12.43
CA PRO A 55 -0.06 8.37 -12.97
C PRO A 55 -0.92 7.12 -13.06
N VAL A 56 -2.13 7.18 -12.52
CA VAL A 56 -3.10 6.10 -12.64
C VAL A 56 -3.45 5.93 -14.11
N SER A 57 -3.03 4.80 -14.69
CA SER A 57 -3.28 4.45 -16.09
C SER A 57 -4.78 4.33 -16.34
N ARG A 58 -5.44 5.39 -16.81
CA ARG A 58 -6.86 5.33 -17.16
C ARG A 58 -7.02 4.28 -18.25
N GLY A 59 -7.58 3.12 -17.91
CA GLY A 59 -7.95 2.11 -18.90
C GLY A 59 -8.83 2.80 -19.94
N ALA A 60 -8.45 2.65 -21.21
CA ALA A 60 -9.23 3.19 -22.32
C ALA A 60 -10.67 2.70 -22.17
N SER A 61 -11.62 3.64 -22.07
CA SER A 61 -13.04 3.35 -22.11
C SER A 61 -13.33 2.60 -23.42
N ARG A 62 -13.49 1.28 -23.36
CA ARG A 62 -14.13 0.53 -24.44
C ARG A 62 -15.63 0.82 -24.34
N GLY A 63 -16.02 1.95 -24.92
CA GLY A 63 -17.38 2.16 -25.36
C GLY A 63 -17.59 1.42 -26.68
N LEU A 64 -18.48 0.43 -26.67
CA LEU A 64 -19.39 -0.01 -27.75
C LEU A 64 -20.22 -1.17 -27.20
#